data_AF-A0A495WC64-F1
#
_entry.id   AF-A0A495WC64-F1
#
_cell.length_a   1.000
_cell.length_b   1.000
_cell.length_c   1.000
_cell.angle_alpha   90.00
_cell.angle_beta   90.00
_cell.angle_gamma   90.00
#
_symmetry.space_group_name_H-M   'P 1'
#
loop_
_entity.id
_entity.type
_entity.pdbx_description
1 polymer ?
#
loop_
_entity_poly.entity_id
_entity_poly.type
_entity_poly.pdbx_seq_one_letter_code
_entity_poly.pdbx_strand_id
1 'polypeptide(L)' 'MPNSELWAATLSLLLIHEETGCRHSALNAARLLDHLCDLEIDDETRRLCERASQRLGNQENRHACAA' A
#
# COMPACT_ATOMS: atom_id res chain seq x y z
N MET A 1 -10.62 -17.78 0.21
CA MET A 1 -10.69 -16.55 -0.60
C MET A 1 -9.55 -16.61 -1.59
N PRO A 2 -9.78 -16.54 -2.90
CA PRO A 2 -8.66 -16.22 -3.80
C PRO A 2 -8.04 -14.92 -3.27
N ASN A 3 -6.70 -14.84 -3.25
CA ASN A 3 -5.92 -13.66 -2.85
C ASN A 3 -5.63 -13.47 -1.34
N SER A 4 -5.89 -14.47 -0.47
CA SER A 4 -5.51 -14.37 0.95
C SER A 4 -4.01 -14.12 1.17
N GLU A 5 -3.15 -14.73 0.35
CA GLU A 5 -1.70 -14.54 0.40
C GLU A 5 -1.29 -13.11 -0.01
N LEU A 6 -1.96 -12.54 -1.01
CA LEU A 6 -1.72 -11.18 -1.48
C LEU A 6 -2.12 -10.15 -0.42
N TRP A 7 -3.28 -10.35 0.22
CA TRP A 7 -3.71 -9.53 1.36
C TRP A 7 -2.74 -9.63 2.53
N ALA A 8 -2.31 -10.84 2.90
CA ALA A 8 -1.34 -11.05 3.96
C ALA A 8 -0.02 -10.32 3.66
N ALA A 9 0.52 -10.47 2.45
CA ALA A 9 1.74 -9.80 2.03
C ALA A 9 1.61 -8.27 2.07
N THR A 10 0.49 -7.73 1.59
CA THR A 10 0.20 -6.29 1.62
C THR A 10 0.16 -5.76 3.06
N LEU A 11 -0.57 -6.45 3.95
CA LEU A 11 -0.67 -6.07 5.35
C LEU A 11 0.68 -6.19 6.08
N SER A 12 1.47 -7.22 5.80
CA SER A 12 2.83 -7.35 6.36
C SER A 12 3.72 -6.17 5.98
N LEU A 13 3.68 -5.73 4.72
CA LEU A 13 4.49 -4.58 4.28
C LEU A 13 4.03 -3.26 4.90
N LEU A 14 2.71 -3.09 5.09
CA LEU A 14 2.15 -1.93 5.80
C LEU A 14 2.62 -1.88 7.26
N LEU A 15 2.56 -3.02 7.96
CA LEU A 15 3.04 -3.12 9.34
C LEU A 15 4.53 -2.82 9.44
N ILE A 16 5.36 -3.44 8.58
CA ILE A 16 6.80 -3.17 8.54
C ILE A 16 7.06 -1.68 8.30
N HIS A 17 6.33 -1.04 7.38
CA HIS A 17 6.48 0.39 7.14
C HIS A 17 6.10 1.24 8.36
N GLU A 18 5.02 0.90 9.05
CA GLU A 18 4.57 1.62 10.25
C GLU A 18 5.56 1.46 11.41
N GLU A 19 6.08 0.25 11.62
CA GLU A 19 7.02 -0.07 12.69
C GLU A 19 8.44 0.49 12.45
N THR A 20 8.88 0.58 11.19
CA THR A 20 10.29 0.89 10.86
C THR A 20 10.48 2.17 10.06
N GLY A 21 9.42 2.72 9.47
CA GLY A 21 9.50 3.80 8.49
C GLY A 21 10.13 3.37 7.15
N CYS A 22 10.34 2.06 6.90
CA CYS A 22 11.02 1.59 5.69
C CYS A 22 10.28 2.01 4.41
N ARG A 23 10.96 2.81 3.58
CA ARG A 23 10.41 3.32 2.31
C ARG A 23 10.17 2.23 1.27
N HIS A 24 11.04 1.22 1.20
CA HIS A 24 10.85 0.12 0.25
C HIS A 24 9.61 -0.70 0.59
N SER A 25 9.32 -0.92 1.87
CA SER A 25 8.10 -1.58 2.30
C SER A 25 6.86 -0.78 1.92
N ALA A 26 6.86 0.55 2.09
CA ALA A 26 5.77 1.42 1.62
C ALA A 26 5.55 1.33 0.10
N LEU A 27 6.62 1.39 -0.69
CA LEU A 27 6.52 1.32 -2.15
C LEU A 27 5.98 -0.05 -2.62
N ASN A 28 6.46 -1.13 -2.01
CA ASN A 28 5.96 -2.46 -2.33
C ASN A 28 4.50 -2.64 -1.89
N ALA A 29 4.12 -2.13 -0.72
CA ALA A 29 2.73 -2.12 -0.28
C ALA A 29 1.83 -1.34 -1.26
N ALA A 30 2.27 -0.17 -1.73
CA ALA A 30 1.52 0.61 -2.73
C ALA A 30 1.28 -0.17 -4.02
N ARG A 31 2.30 -0.84 -4.55
CA ARG A 31 2.17 -1.69 -5.77
C ARG A 31 1.21 -2.85 -5.58
N LEU A 32 1.25 -3.51 -4.42
CA LEU A 32 0.31 -4.60 -4.13
C LEU A 32 -1.12 -4.08 -3.94
N LEU A 33 -1.30 -2.90 -3.36
CA LEU A 33 -2.59 -2.23 -3.25
C LEU A 33 -3.16 -1.87 -4.63
N ASP A 34 -2.34 -1.35 -5.55
CA ASP A 34 -2.74 -1.11 -6.95
C ASP A 34 -3.17 -2.42 -7.63
N HIS A 35 -2.41 -3.49 -7.43
CA HIS A 35 -2.77 -4.80 -7.97
C HIS A 35 -4.08 -5.34 -7.38
N LEU A 36 -4.34 -5.11 -6.09
CA LEU A 36 -5.61 -5.48 -5.45
C LEU A 36 -6.80 -4.72 -6.06
N CYS A 37 -6.62 -3.47 -6.50
CA CYS A 37 -7.67 -2.69 -7.16
C CYS A 37 -8.11 -3.29 -8.51
N ASP A 38 -7.17 -3.93 -9.22
CA ASP A 38 -7.42 -4.61 -10.50
C ASP A 38 -8.21 -5.93 -10.35
N LEU A 39 -8.33 -6.44 -9.12
CA LEU A 39 -9.10 -7.65 -8.83
C LEU A 39 -10.59 -7.32 -8.65
N GLU A 40 -11.43 -8.36 -8.78
CA GLU A 40 -12.86 -8.27 -8.48
C GLU A 40 -13.08 -8.19 -6.95
N ILE A 41 -12.82 -7.02 -6.38
CA ILE A 41 -13.17 -6.63 -5.01
C ILE A 41 -14.30 -5.61 -5.02
N ASP A 42 -14.97 -5.43 -3.88
CA ASP A 42 -16.01 -4.43 -3.74
C ASP A 42 -15.47 -3.00 -3.86
N ASP A 43 -16.34 -2.07 -4.25
CA ASP A 43 -15.95 -0.68 -4.51
C ASP A 43 -15.44 0.06 -3.27
N GLU A 44 -15.89 -0.31 -2.07
CA GLU A 44 -15.43 0.31 -0.83
C GLU A 44 -13.98 -0.09 -0.56
N THR A 45 -13.67 -1.38 -0.67
CA THR A 45 -12.32 -1.92 -0.53
C THR A 45 -11.40 -1.37 -1.63
N ARG A 46 -11.86 -1.27 -2.88
CA ARG A 46 -11.09 -0.65 -3.98
C ARG A 46 -10.70 0.79 -3.64
N ARG A 47 -11.66 1.63 -3.23
CA ARG A 47 -11.39 3.03 -2.85
C ARG A 47 -10.41 3.14 -1.67
N LEU A 48 -10.49 2.21 -0.72
CA LEU A 48 -9.54 2.14 0.38
C LEU A 48 -8.13 1.83 -0.13
N CYS A 49 -7.98 0.85 -1.00
CA CYS A 49 -6.71 0.46 -1.61
C CYS A 49 -6.09 1.60 -2.44
N GLU A 50 -6.86 2.25 -3.29
CA GLU A 50 -6.42 3.41 -4.09
C GLU A 50 -5.89 4.55 -3.20
N ARG A 51 -6.66 4.92 -2.17
CA ARG A 51 -6.28 5.98 -1.23
C ARG A 51 -5.03 5.63 -0.44
N ALA A 52 -4.90 4.37 -0.02
CA ALA A 52 -3.73 3.89 0.70
C ALA A 52 -2.48 3.89 -0.21
N SER A 53 -2.61 3.39 -1.44
CA SER A 53 -1.54 3.40 -2.45
C SER A 53 -1.05 4.82 -2.72
N GLN A 54 -1.96 5.75 -2.99
CA GLN A 54 -1.63 7.16 -3.23
C GLN A 54 -0.92 7.80 -2.03
N ARG A 55 -1.33 7.49 -0.80
CA ARG A 55 -0.69 8.04 0.41
C ARG A 55 0.74 7.54 0.57
N LEU A 56 0.97 6.24 0.35
CA LEU A 56 2.30 5.62 0.44
C LEU A 56 3.22 6.10 -0.68
N GLY A 57 2.70 6.24 -1.91
CA GLY A 57 3.44 6.80 -3.04
C GLY A 57 3.80 8.28 -2.86
N ASN A 58 2.89 9.09 -2.31
CA ASN A 58 3.12 10.52 -2.10
C ASN A 58 4.05 10.84 -0.91
N GLN A 59 4.24 9.92 0.04
CA GLN A 59 5.27 10.09 1.08
C GLN A 59 6.68 10.18 0.50
N GLU A 60 6.90 9.68 -0.72
CA GLU A 60 8.14 9.88 -1.47
C GLU A 60 8.45 11.37 -1.70
N ASN A 61 7.43 12.18 -1.99
CA ASN A 61 7.59 13.61 -2.24
C ASN A 61 7.67 14.45 -0.96
N ARG A 62 7.10 13.99 0.16
CA ARG A 62 7.15 14.74 1.43
C ARG A 62 8.52 14.70 2.11
N HIS A 63 9.29 13.61 1.95
CA HIS A 63 10.66 13.56 2.47
C HIS A 63 11.69 14.28 1.59
N ALA A 64 11.34 14.64 0.35
CA ALA A 64 12.19 15.43 -0.53
C ALA A 64 12.16 16.95 -0.21
N CYS A 65 11.23 17.41 0.63
CA CYS A 65 11.09 18.81 1.06
C CYS A 65 11.15 18.93 2.59
N ALA A 66 12.21 18.40 3.20
CA ALA A 66 12.67 18.88 4.51
C ALA A 66 13.84 19.84 4.26
N ALA A 67 13.53 21.13 4.08
CA ALA A 67 14.47 22.25 4.03
C ALA A 67 14.08 23.27 5.11
#